data_AF-A0A158CAY2-F1
#
_entry.id   AF-A0A158CAY2-F1
#
_cell.length_a   1.000
_cell.length_b   1.000
_cell.length_c   1.000
_cell.angle_alpha   90.00
_cell.angle_beta   90.00
_cell.angle_gamma   90.00
#
_symmetry.space_group_name_H-M   'P 1'
#
loop_
_entity.id
_entity.type
_entity.pdbx_description
1 polymer ?
#
loop_
_entity_poly.entity_id
_entity_poly.type
_entity_poly.pdbx_seq_one_letter_code
_entity_poly.pdbx_strand_id
1 'polypeptide(L)'
;MTGAGRVDGEDWINREVTDSSFQDARLRRRFRTLLERLWSGVGQTIPFACQDWANTKGAYRFLPNERVSEQDILGGHFQASAERFRATEGPILVLQDTTSRSGLVGKTELYKQRRYPDLRLTVIHALEAAAPAGRPPIEWKLITDLPVKSRADAIEKLDWYAMRWKIETCHKILKSGCKAEESKLRTADRLANLISVFCILSWRIFWLTMLNRCAAHAPAQLAVTQREVELLDRVVKDTPRMAQAPPLLRSLIKLAQLGGYLARASDPPPGNTVVWRGMRRLIDIQLGYELARDDCG
;
A
#
# COMPACT_ATOMS: atom_id res chain seq x y z
N MET A 1 20.61 -0.66 36.06
CA MET A 1 20.87 -1.59 34.93
C MET A 1 19.70 -1.46 33.96
N THR A 2 19.86 -0.54 33.01
CA THR A 2 18.83 -0.04 32.11
C THR A 2 18.81 -0.88 30.84
N GLY A 3 17.66 -1.50 30.54
CA GLY A 3 17.41 -2.23 29.30
C GLY A 3 17.49 -1.28 28.09
N ALA A 4 18.67 -1.20 27.50
CA ALA A 4 18.91 -0.55 26.23
C ALA A 4 18.69 -1.60 25.12
N GLY A 5 17.46 -1.66 24.62
CA GLY A 5 17.09 -2.61 23.57
C GLY A 5 15.81 -2.21 22.86
N ARG A 6 15.66 -0.95 22.47
CA ARG A 6 14.52 -0.49 21.64
C ARG A 6 14.75 0.92 21.08
N VAL A 7 15.60 1.04 20.07
CA VAL A 7 15.54 2.17 19.12
C VAL A 7 15.93 1.65 17.73
N ASP A 8 15.12 0.75 17.19
CA ASP A 8 15.03 0.58 15.74
C ASP A 8 13.85 1.44 15.29
N GLY A 9 14.07 2.29 14.29
CA GLY A 9 13.13 3.32 13.85
C GLY A 9 11.68 2.84 13.82
N GLU A 10 10.77 3.67 14.34
CA GLU A 10 9.36 3.32 14.57
C GLU A 10 8.78 2.46 13.45
N ASP A 11 8.47 1.23 13.83
CA ASP A 11 7.71 0.27 13.05
C ASP A 11 6.51 0.99 12.41
N TRP A 12 6.47 0.96 11.07
CA TRP A 12 5.53 1.72 10.26
C TRP A 12 4.08 1.44 10.66
N ILE A 13 3.79 0.24 11.18
CA ILE A 13 2.46 -0.13 11.69
C ILE A 13 2.03 0.86 12.77
N ASN A 14 2.93 1.25 13.67
CA ASN A 14 2.60 2.17 14.76
C ASN A 14 2.24 3.54 14.25
N ARG A 15 3.00 4.04 13.29
CA ARG A 15 2.71 5.33 12.66
C ARG A 15 1.33 5.34 11.99
N GLU A 16 0.86 4.21 11.46
CA GLU A 16 -0.45 4.12 10.83
C GLU A 16 -1.62 3.81 11.80
N VAL A 17 -1.37 3.28 13.00
CA VAL A 17 -2.46 2.80 13.88
C VAL A 17 -2.49 3.40 15.29
N THR A 18 -1.54 4.25 15.64
CA THR A 18 -1.45 4.84 17.00
C THR A 18 -2.72 5.60 17.36
N ASP A 19 -3.26 6.36 16.41
CA ASP A 19 -4.46 7.18 16.61
C ASP A 19 -5.78 6.45 16.33
N SER A 20 -5.75 5.14 16.11
CA SER A 20 -6.99 4.36 15.98
C SER A 20 -7.77 4.35 17.29
N SER A 21 -8.98 4.92 17.26
CA SER A 21 -9.87 5.02 18.40
C SER A 21 -10.71 3.75 18.54
N PHE A 22 -10.27 2.80 19.36
CA PHE A 22 -11.07 1.64 19.76
C PHE A 22 -11.71 1.87 21.12
N GLN A 23 -12.87 1.26 21.35
CA GLN A 23 -13.59 1.36 22.62
C GLN A 23 -12.83 0.75 23.83
N ASP A 24 -11.81 -0.08 23.61
CA ASP A 24 -10.98 -0.69 24.67
C ASP A 24 -9.56 -0.96 24.16
N ALA A 25 -8.56 -0.73 25.01
CA ALA A 25 -7.14 -0.98 24.74
C ALA A 25 -6.84 -2.42 24.29
N ARG A 26 -7.61 -3.42 24.74
CA ARG A 26 -7.50 -4.82 24.29
C ARG A 26 -7.83 -4.98 22.81
N LEU A 27 -8.81 -4.24 22.30
CA LEU A 27 -9.17 -4.26 20.87
C LEU A 27 -8.07 -3.61 20.04
N ARG A 28 -7.54 -2.46 20.49
CA ARG A 28 -6.40 -1.81 19.84
C ARG A 28 -5.18 -2.74 19.77
N ARG A 29 -4.82 -3.40 20.88
CA ARG A 29 -3.73 -4.39 20.90
C ARG A 29 -4.00 -5.55 19.94
N ARG A 30 -5.22 -6.08 19.93
CA ARG A 30 -5.60 -7.18 19.02
C ARG A 30 -5.55 -6.75 17.55
N PHE A 31 -6.01 -5.55 17.22
CA PHE A 31 -5.92 -4.98 15.88
C PHE A 31 -4.47 -4.89 15.42
N ARG A 32 -3.60 -4.31 16.25
CA ARG A 32 -2.16 -4.21 15.96
C ARG A 32 -1.56 -5.58 15.68
N THR A 33 -1.76 -6.56 16.58
CA THR A 33 -1.26 -7.92 16.38
C THR A 33 -1.82 -8.56 15.11
N LEU A 34 -3.10 -8.36 14.80
CA LEU A 34 -3.69 -8.88 13.57
C LEU A 34 -3.03 -8.26 12.32
N LEU A 35 -2.82 -6.95 12.32
CA LEU A 35 -2.17 -6.23 11.22
C LEU A 35 -0.72 -6.69 11.03
N GLU A 36 0.04 -6.86 12.12
CA GLU A 36 1.41 -7.42 12.11
C GLU A 36 1.43 -8.83 11.50
N ARG A 37 0.55 -9.73 11.97
CA ARG A 37 0.48 -11.11 11.44
C ARG A 37 0.13 -11.14 9.96
N LEU A 38 -0.85 -10.34 9.53
CA LEU A 38 -1.25 -10.27 8.12
C LEU A 38 -0.20 -9.58 7.24
N TRP A 39 0.60 -8.67 7.80
CA TRP A 39 1.77 -8.09 7.12
C TRP A 39 2.90 -9.10 6.94
N SER A 40 3.22 -9.89 7.98
CA SER A 40 4.20 -10.98 7.86
C SER A 40 3.75 -12.06 6.89
N GLY A 41 2.45 -12.35 6.85
CA GLY A 41 1.82 -13.35 6.00
C GLY A 41 1.03 -12.79 4.83
N VAL A 42 1.48 -11.72 4.14
CA VAL A 42 0.72 -11.13 3.02
C VAL A 42 0.39 -12.22 1.98
N GLY A 43 -0.90 -12.29 1.64
CA GLY A 43 -1.44 -13.26 0.67
C GLY A 43 -1.59 -14.67 1.23
N GLN A 44 -1.55 -14.84 2.55
CA GLN A 44 -1.84 -16.11 3.21
C GLN A 44 -3.21 -16.06 3.91
N THR A 45 -3.72 -17.24 4.27
CA THR A 45 -4.95 -17.34 5.06
C THR A 45 -4.70 -16.84 6.48
N ILE A 46 -5.75 -16.38 7.18
CA ILE A 46 -5.64 -15.91 8.58
C ILE A 46 -4.93 -16.95 9.48
N PRO A 47 -5.30 -18.27 9.46
CA PRO A 47 -4.62 -19.25 10.30
C PRO A 47 -3.13 -19.37 9.99
N PHE A 48 -2.76 -19.35 8.70
CA PHE A 48 -1.36 -19.44 8.32
C PHE A 48 -0.60 -18.18 8.72
N ALA A 49 -1.15 -16.98 8.46
CA ALA A 49 -0.50 -15.73 8.87
C ALA A 49 -0.33 -15.62 10.40
N CYS A 50 -1.27 -16.16 11.18
CA CYS A 50 -1.21 -16.12 12.64
C CYS A 50 -0.19 -17.08 13.25
N GLN A 51 0.15 -18.19 12.58
CA GLN A 51 1.10 -19.24 13.03
C GLN A 51 0.77 -19.94 14.36
N ASP A 52 -0.24 -19.49 15.11
CA ASP A 52 -0.70 -20.13 16.34
C ASP A 52 -2.24 -20.04 16.52
N TRP A 53 -2.77 -20.92 17.36
CA TRP A 53 -4.21 -21.05 17.58
C TRP A 53 -4.82 -19.87 18.35
N ALA A 54 -4.06 -19.27 19.28
CA ALA A 54 -4.54 -18.18 20.11
C ALA A 54 -4.77 -16.90 19.27
N ASN A 55 -3.82 -16.56 18.40
CA ASN A 55 -3.92 -15.45 17.47
C ASN A 55 -4.94 -15.72 16.37
N THR A 56 -5.02 -16.96 15.87
CA THR A 56 -6.07 -17.36 14.91
C THR A 56 -7.47 -17.14 15.49
N LYS A 57 -7.73 -17.65 16.71
CA LYS A 57 -9.00 -17.39 17.42
C LYS A 57 -9.21 -15.91 17.69
N GLY A 58 -8.16 -15.19 18.09
CA GLY A 58 -8.19 -13.75 18.31
C GLY A 58 -8.65 -12.97 17.07
N ALA A 59 -8.10 -13.30 15.90
CA ALA A 59 -8.47 -12.70 14.63
C ALA A 59 -9.95 -12.96 14.28
N TYR A 60 -10.40 -14.22 14.36
CA TYR A 60 -11.79 -14.56 14.07
C TYR A 60 -12.80 -14.01 15.08
N ARG A 61 -12.38 -13.70 16.32
CA ARG A 61 -13.20 -12.99 17.32
C ARG A 61 -13.20 -11.48 17.14
N PHE A 62 -12.12 -10.93 16.58
CA PHE A 62 -11.99 -9.50 16.33
C PHE A 62 -12.87 -9.03 15.18
N LEU A 63 -12.85 -9.74 14.05
CA LEU A 63 -13.57 -9.34 12.83
C LEU A 63 -15.10 -9.19 12.97
N PRO A 64 -15.83 -10.03 13.72
CA PRO A 64 -17.27 -9.85 13.97
C PRO A 64 -17.59 -9.09 15.25
N ASN A 65 -16.61 -8.49 15.92
CA ASN A 65 -16.87 -7.84 17.20
C ASN A 65 -17.73 -6.59 16.98
N GLU A 66 -18.90 -6.51 17.62
CA GLU A 66 -19.82 -5.37 17.51
C GLU A 66 -19.22 -4.04 17.97
N ARG A 67 -18.13 -4.10 18.75
CA ARG A 67 -17.36 -2.94 19.21
C ARG A 67 -16.23 -2.55 18.26
N VAL A 68 -16.20 -3.13 17.05
CA VAL A 68 -15.20 -2.88 16.01
C VAL A 68 -15.90 -2.57 14.70
N SER A 69 -15.62 -1.39 14.17
CA SER A 69 -16.08 -0.92 12.87
C SER A 69 -14.91 -0.64 11.92
N GLU A 70 -15.23 -0.46 10.64
CA GLU A 70 -14.28 -0.01 9.61
C GLU A 70 -13.62 1.32 9.99
N GLN A 71 -14.39 2.24 10.60
CA GLN A 71 -13.90 3.54 11.04
C GLN A 71 -12.87 3.40 12.18
N ASP A 72 -13.05 2.45 13.10
CA ASP A 72 -12.08 2.20 14.18
C ASP A 72 -10.75 1.65 13.61
N ILE A 73 -10.84 0.79 12.59
CA ILE A 73 -9.70 0.18 11.91
C ILE A 73 -8.93 1.22 11.07
N LEU A 74 -9.65 1.97 10.23
CA LEU A 74 -9.06 2.93 9.28
C LEU A 74 -8.76 4.30 9.90
N GLY A 75 -9.34 4.62 11.06
CA GLY A 75 -9.27 5.96 11.66
C GLY A 75 -7.84 6.45 11.88
N GLY A 76 -6.96 5.61 12.46
CA GLY A 76 -5.55 5.95 12.63
C GLY A 76 -4.84 6.19 11.29
N HIS A 77 -5.11 5.33 10.31
CA HIS A 77 -4.52 5.45 8.98
C HIS A 77 -4.98 6.72 8.25
N PHE A 78 -6.23 7.13 8.44
CA PHE A 78 -6.77 8.39 7.92
C PHE A 78 -6.14 9.61 8.59
N GLN A 79 -5.89 9.57 9.91
CA GLN A 79 -5.17 10.65 10.58
C GLN A 79 -3.73 10.76 10.09
N ALA A 80 -2.99 9.65 10.03
CA ALA A 80 -1.64 9.62 9.49
C ALA A 80 -1.59 10.13 8.04
N SER A 81 -2.61 9.80 7.23
CA SER A 81 -2.74 10.30 5.86
C SER A 81 -3.06 11.80 5.82
N ALA A 82 -3.89 12.32 6.72
CA ALA A 82 -4.18 13.75 6.85
C ALA A 82 -2.94 14.55 7.28
N GLU A 83 -2.12 14.02 8.17
CA GLU A 83 -0.84 14.63 8.56
C GLU A 83 0.11 14.72 7.37
N ARG A 84 0.28 13.63 6.61
CA ARG A 84 1.06 13.63 5.36
C ARG A 84 0.51 14.64 4.35
N PHE A 85 -0.82 14.76 4.24
CA PHE A 85 -1.46 15.75 3.37
C PHE A 85 -1.11 17.17 3.80
N ARG A 86 -1.19 17.50 5.10
CA ARG A 86 -0.83 18.83 5.63
C ARG A 86 0.66 19.15 5.46
N ALA A 87 1.52 18.15 5.52
CA ALA A 87 2.97 18.30 5.35
C ALA A 87 3.42 18.37 3.88
N THR A 88 2.52 18.15 2.92
CA THR A 88 2.86 18.14 1.49
C THR A 88 2.61 19.52 0.89
N GLU A 89 3.64 20.09 0.27
CA GLU A 89 3.52 21.33 -0.49
C GLU A 89 3.08 21.06 -1.94
N GLY A 90 2.29 21.97 -2.51
CA GLY A 90 1.82 21.86 -3.89
C GLY A 90 0.51 21.08 -4.06
N PRO A 91 0.12 20.79 -5.32
CA PRO A 91 -1.14 20.13 -5.62
C PRO A 91 -1.12 18.65 -5.20
N ILE A 92 -2.21 18.18 -4.59
CA ILE A 92 -2.39 16.78 -4.20
C ILE A 92 -3.51 16.16 -5.02
N LEU A 93 -3.18 15.07 -5.72
CA LEU A 93 -4.14 14.32 -6.53
C LEU A 93 -4.83 13.26 -5.67
N VAL A 94 -6.14 13.41 -5.47
CA VAL A 94 -6.98 12.39 -4.84
C VAL A 94 -7.54 11.50 -5.94
N LEU A 95 -6.94 10.32 -6.10
CA LEU A 95 -7.41 9.34 -7.07
C LEU A 95 -8.65 8.63 -6.52
N GLN A 96 -9.74 8.65 -7.28
CA GLN A 96 -10.99 8.00 -6.93
C GLN A 96 -11.41 7.05 -8.05
N ASP A 97 -11.77 5.83 -7.66
CA ASP A 97 -12.30 4.81 -8.54
C ASP A 97 -13.03 3.75 -7.70
N THR A 98 -13.90 2.98 -8.34
CA THR A 98 -14.67 1.92 -7.66
C THR A 98 -14.19 0.56 -8.14
N THR A 99 -13.98 -0.37 -7.20
CA THR A 99 -13.78 -1.77 -7.54
C THR A 99 -14.82 -2.64 -6.85
N SER A 100 -15.34 -3.64 -7.54
CA SER A 100 -16.30 -4.58 -6.98
C SER A 100 -15.61 -5.86 -6.54
N ARG A 101 -16.20 -6.54 -5.56
CA ARG A 101 -15.89 -7.93 -5.25
C ARG A 101 -17.08 -8.79 -5.65
N SER A 102 -16.84 -9.83 -6.44
CA SER A 102 -17.89 -10.79 -6.79
C SER A 102 -18.50 -11.41 -5.52
N GLY A 103 -19.83 -11.37 -5.40
CA GLY A 103 -20.58 -11.94 -4.27
C GLY A 103 -20.99 -10.96 -3.16
N LEU A 104 -20.72 -9.65 -3.29
CA LEU A 104 -21.37 -8.60 -2.49
C LEU A 104 -21.96 -7.56 -3.44
N VAL A 105 -23.28 -7.50 -3.54
CA VAL A 105 -23.97 -6.43 -4.27
C VAL A 105 -24.32 -5.35 -3.25
N GLY A 106 -23.42 -4.37 -3.10
CA GLY A 106 -23.76 -3.11 -2.45
C GLY A 106 -24.63 -2.28 -3.40
N LYS A 107 -25.71 -1.69 -2.89
CA LYS A 107 -26.46 -0.68 -3.63
C LYS A 107 -25.55 0.54 -3.79
N THR A 108 -25.23 0.92 -5.03
CA THR A 108 -24.67 2.23 -5.30
C THR A 108 -25.74 3.26 -4.94
N GLU A 109 -25.45 4.13 -3.97
CA GLU A 109 -26.25 5.31 -3.70
C GLU A 109 -26.25 6.20 -4.95
N LEU A 110 -27.30 6.08 -5.77
CA LEU A 110 -27.60 6.98 -6.88
C LEU A 110 -28.16 8.28 -6.30
N TYR A 111 -27.32 9.17 -5.76
CA TYR A 111 -27.76 10.51 -5.42
C TYR A 111 -26.70 11.57 -5.70
N LYS A 112 -27.08 12.51 -6.60
CA LYS A 112 -27.04 13.97 -6.40
C LYS A 112 -27.69 14.66 -7.60
N GLN A 113 -28.95 15.07 -7.46
CA GLN A 113 -29.53 16.13 -8.30
C GLN A 113 -30.09 17.26 -7.42
N ARG A 114 -29.87 18.50 -7.91
CA ARG A 114 -30.44 19.80 -7.51
C ARG A 114 -29.92 20.57 -6.29
N ARG A 115 -28.65 20.43 -5.87
CA ARG A 115 -28.10 21.27 -4.77
C ARG A 115 -26.82 22.05 -5.07
N TYR A 116 -26.37 22.08 -6.31
CA TYR A 116 -25.12 22.74 -6.69
C TYR A 116 -25.38 23.87 -7.68
N PRO A 117 -24.69 25.02 -7.53
CA PRO A 117 -24.77 26.10 -8.50
C PRO A 117 -24.19 25.64 -9.85
N ASP A 118 -24.52 26.39 -10.90
CA ASP A 118 -23.94 26.17 -12.23
C ASP A 118 -22.41 26.30 -12.15
N LEU A 119 -21.72 25.30 -12.69
CA LEU A 119 -20.26 25.22 -12.68
C LEU A 119 -19.73 25.44 -14.09
N ARG A 120 -18.81 26.40 -14.24
CA ARG A 120 -18.09 26.59 -15.50
C ARG A 120 -17.00 25.52 -15.62
N LEU A 121 -17.03 24.77 -16.71
CA LEU A 121 -16.12 23.65 -16.96
C LEU A 121 -15.32 23.88 -18.25
N THR A 122 -14.12 23.29 -18.28
CA THR A 122 -13.26 23.20 -19.45
C THR A 122 -13.20 21.74 -19.91
N VAL A 123 -13.30 21.55 -21.23
CA VAL A 123 -13.15 20.23 -21.85
C VAL A 123 -11.79 20.18 -22.55
N ILE A 124 -10.98 19.18 -22.21
CA ILE A 124 -9.72 18.87 -22.89
C ILE A 124 -9.95 17.63 -23.75
N HIS A 125 -9.72 17.74 -25.05
CA HIS A 125 -9.75 16.62 -25.98
C HIS A 125 -8.33 16.32 -26.45
N ALA A 126 -7.84 15.12 -26.13
CA ALA A 126 -6.54 14.62 -26.55
C ALA A 126 -6.74 13.42 -27.48
N LEU A 127 -6.14 13.48 -28.68
CA LEU A 127 -6.22 12.43 -29.68
C LEU A 127 -4.80 12.08 -30.14
N GLU A 128 -4.50 10.80 -30.18
CA GLU A 128 -3.26 10.27 -30.75
C GLU A 128 -3.20 10.62 -32.25
N ALA A 129 -2.18 11.38 -32.65
CA ALA A 129 -2.13 12.02 -33.96
C ALA A 129 -2.11 11.04 -35.15
N ALA A 130 -1.50 9.87 -34.98
CA ALA A 130 -1.45 8.82 -36.00
C ALA A 130 -2.06 7.53 -35.43
N ALA A 131 -2.86 6.84 -36.25
CA ALA A 131 -3.42 5.55 -35.86
C ALA A 131 -2.32 4.49 -35.76
N PRO A 132 -2.07 3.91 -34.59
CA PRO A 132 -1.03 2.90 -34.42
C PRO A 132 -1.46 1.57 -35.01
N ALA A 133 -0.49 0.80 -35.52
CA ALA A 133 -0.77 -0.52 -36.06
C ALA A 133 -1.27 -1.48 -34.95
N GLY A 134 -2.44 -2.09 -35.17
CA GLY A 134 -2.94 -3.17 -34.31
C GLY A 134 -3.75 -2.76 -33.07
N ARG A 135 -4.06 -1.46 -32.89
CA ARG A 135 -5.02 -1.00 -31.86
C ARG A 135 -5.70 0.31 -32.27
N PRO A 136 -6.89 0.66 -31.72
CA PRO A 136 -7.47 1.97 -31.95
C PRO A 136 -6.57 3.11 -31.39
N PRO A 137 -6.65 4.33 -31.97
CA PRO A 137 -6.00 5.51 -31.42
C PRO A 137 -6.45 5.79 -29.99
N ILE A 138 -5.55 6.29 -29.15
CA ILE A 138 -5.94 6.81 -27.84
C ILE A 138 -6.73 8.11 -28.03
N GLU A 139 -7.94 8.16 -27.50
CA GLU A 139 -8.78 9.35 -27.46
C GLU A 139 -9.27 9.59 -26.02
N TRP A 140 -8.91 10.72 -25.43
CA TRP A 140 -9.36 11.14 -24.10
C TRP A 140 -10.14 12.45 -24.17
N LYS A 141 -11.30 12.48 -23.51
CA LYS A 141 -12.11 13.68 -23.27
C LYS A 141 -12.21 13.90 -21.78
N LEU A 142 -11.45 14.87 -21.27
CA LEU A 142 -11.40 15.21 -19.86
C LEU A 142 -12.24 16.46 -19.60
N ILE A 143 -12.92 16.48 -18.46
CA ILE A 143 -13.70 17.63 -18.00
C ILE A 143 -13.08 18.09 -16.68
N THR A 144 -12.79 19.38 -16.57
CA THR A 144 -12.19 19.97 -15.36
C THR A 144 -12.74 21.37 -15.12
N ASP A 145 -12.91 21.74 -13.85
CA ASP A 145 -13.18 23.10 -13.39
C ASP A 145 -11.88 23.91 -13.17
N LEU A 146 -10.71 23.29 -13.34
CA LEU A 146 -9.43 23.95 -13.19
C LEU A 146 -9.11 24.86 -14.38
N PRO A 147 -8.38 25.97 -14.15
CA PRO A 147 -7.95 26.85 -15.24
C PRO A 147 -7.05 26.14 -16.25
N VAL A 148 -7.39 26.30 -17.54
CA VAL A 148 -6.58 25.86 -18.67
C VAL A 148 -6.53 27.01 -19.67
N LYS A 149 -5.43 27.77 -19.65
CA LYS A 149 -5.22 28.96 -20.49
C LYS A 149 -4.20 28.73 -21.60
N SER A 150 -3.46 27.63 -21.52
CA SER A 150 -2.39 27.30 -22.45
C SER A 150 -2.37 25.81 -22.82
N ARG A 151 -1.64 25.47 -23.88
CA ARG A 151 -1.34 24.07 -24.22
C ARG A 151 -0.57 23.36 -23.10
N ALA A 152 0.34 24.06 -22.42
CA ALA A 152 1.11 23.49 -21.32
C ALA A 152 0.18 23.11 -20.16
N ASP A 153 -0.80 23.96 -19.84
CA ASP A 153 -1.81 23.67 -18.82
C ASP A 153 -2.61 22.42 -19.21
N ALA A 154 -3.02 22.29 -20.48
CA ALA A 154 -3.78 21.12 -20.94
C ALA A 154 -2.97 19.82 -20.81
N ILE A 155 -1.67 19.86 -21.15
CA ILE A 155 -0.74 18.73 -21.00
C ILE A 155 -0.60 18.35 -19.52
N GLU A 156 -0.44 19.30 -18.61
CA GLU A 156 -0.35 19.03 -17.18
C GLU A 156 -1.58 18.26 -16.66
N LYS A 157 -2.80 18.62 -17.09
CA LYS A 157 -4.02 17.94 -16.64
C LYS A 157 -4.13 16.53 -17.24
N LEU A 158 -3.61 16.33 -18.45
CA LEU A 158 -3.47 15.00 -19.05
C LEU A 158 -2.47 14.14 -18.25
N ASP A 159 -1.34 14.72 -17.82
CA ASP A 159 -0.35 14.03 -16.99
C ASP A 159 -0.93 13.64 -15.62
N TRP A 160 -1.71 14.54 -15.00
CA TRP A 160 -2.43 14.23 -13.75
C TRP A 160 -3.45 13.11 -13.96
N TYR A 161 -4.23 13.15 -15.04
CA TYR A 161 -5.20 12.11 -15.34
C TYR A 161 -4.53 10.76 -15.64
N ALA A 162 -3.37 10.75 -16.29
CA ALA A 162 -2.58 9.54 -16.50
C ALA A 162 -2.17 8.87 -15.18
N MET A 163 -2.08 9.62 -14.08
CA MET A 163 -1.83 9.04 -12.75
C MET A 163 -3.01 8.25 -12.19
N ARG A 164 -4.23 8.36 -12.76
CA ARG A 164 -5.43 7.63 -12.30
C ARG A 164 -5.19 6.12 -12.22
N TRP A 165 -4.44 5.53 -13.15
CA TRP A 165 -4.13 4.09 -13.18
C TRP A 165 -3.43 3.58 -11.90
N LYS A 166 -2.81 4.46 -11.10
CA LYS A 166 -2.22 4.09 -9.81
C LYS A 166 -3.25 3.47 -8.85
N ILE A 167 -4.52 3.88 -8.89
CA ILE A 167 -5.55 3.28 -8.05
C ILE A 167 -5.82 1.81 -8.42
N GLU A 168 -5.74 1.47 -9.71
CA GLU A 168 -5.87 0.07 -10.16
C GLU A 168 -4.72 -0.80 -9.64
N THR A 169 -3.53 -0.21 -9.49
CA THR A 169 -2.40 -0.91 -8.85
C THR A 169 -2.71 -1.21 -7.38
N CYS A 170 -3.35 -0.29 -6.66
CA CYS A 170 -3.83 -0.52 -5.30
C CYS A 170 -4.91 -1.62 -5.27
N HIS A 171 -5.90 -1.58 -6.17
CA HIS A 171 -6.91 -2.63 -6.31
C HIS A 171 -6.29 -4.01 -6.58
N LYS A 172 -5.28 -4.08 -7.45
CA LYS A 172 -4.55 -5.33 -7.73
C LYS A 172 -3.84 -5.88 -6.50
N ILE A 173 -3.24 -5.02 -5.68
CA ILE A 173 -2.62 -5.45 -4.42
C ILE A 173 -3.68 -5.98 -3.46
N LEU A 174 -4.79 -5.26 -3.30
CA LEU A 174 -5.90 -5.68 -2.43
C LEU A 174 -6.45 -7.05 -2.85
N LYS A 175 -6.70 -7.24 -4.15
CA LYS A 175 -7.33 -8.45 -4.68
C LYS A 175 -6.36 -9.61 -4.81
N SER A 176 -5.21 -9.42 -5.47
CA SER A 176 -4.27 -10.50 -5.78
C SER A 176 -3.16 -10.65 -4.74
N GLY A 177 -2.71 -9.55 -4.14
CA GLY A 177 -1.67 -9.54 -3.11
C GLY A 177 -2.23 -10.00 -1.77
N CYS A 178 -3.23 -9.30 -1.23
CA CYS A 178 -3.91 -9.64 0.03
C CYS A 178 -4.95 -10.75 -0.11
N LYS A 179 -5.27 -11.17 -1.35
CA LYS A 179 -6.26 -12.22 -1.63
C LYS A 179 -7.65 -11.93 -1.08
N ALA A 180 -8.08 -10.66 -1.12
CA ALA A 180 -9.37 -10.23 -0.57
C ALA A 180 -10.57 -11.02 -1.13
N GLU A 181 -10.51 -11.42 -2.41
CA GLU A 181 -11.59 -12.16 -3.08
C GLU A 181 -11.62 -13.64 -2.70
N GLU A 182 -10.50 -14.22 -2.25
CA GLU A 182 -10.43 -15.61 -1.78
C GLU A 182 -11.00 -15.78 -0.35
N SER A 183 -11.23 -14.68 0.38
CA SER A 183 -11.79 -14.72 1.73
C SER A 183 -13.17 -15.38 1.76
N LYS A 184 -13.31 -16.37 2.65
CA LYS A 184 -14.54 -17.18 2.87
C LYS A 184 -15.31 -16.77 4.13
N LEU A 185 -15.12 -15.54 4.62
CA LEU A 185 -15.91 -15.00 5.73
C LEU A 185 -17.38 -14.87 5.30
N ARG A 186 -18.29 -15.31 6.18
CA ARG A 186 -19.71 -15.53 5.84
C ARG A 186 -20.63 -14.32 6.01
N THR A 187 -20.18 -13.27 6.69
CA THR A 187 -20.99 -12.06 6.94
C THR A 187 -20.33 -10.82 6.36
N ALA A 188 -21.15 -9.84 5.97
CA ALA A 188 -20.69 -8.58 5.40
C ALA A 188 -19.76 -7.86 6.38
N ASP A 189 -20.14 -7.71 7.64
CA ASP A 189 -19.36 -6.96 8.65
C ASP A 189 -17.95 -7.55 8.87
N ARG A 190 -17.85 -8.89 8.95
CA ARG A 190 -16.55 -9.57 9.08
C ARG A 190 -15.64 -9.27 7.90
N LEU A 191 -16.23 -9.27 6.71
CA LEU A 191 -15.50 -9.06 5.48
C LEU A 191 -15.13 -7.58 5.30
N ALA A 192 -16.01 -6.65 5.66
CA ALA A 192 -15.74 -5.21 5.63
C ALA A 192 -14.59 -4.84 6.59
N ASN A 193 -14.61 -5.39 7.81
CA ASN A 193 -13.51 -5.23 8.76
C ASN A 193 -12.20 -5.84 8.23
N LEU A 194 -12.24 -7.03 7.61
CA LEU A 194 -11.04 -7.62 7.00
C LEU A 194 -10.50 -6.79 5.82
N ILE A 195 -11.39 -6.32 4.95
CA ILE A 195 -11.04 -5.46 3.81
C ILE A 195 -10.41 -4.16 4.30
N SER A 196 -10.93 -3.58 5.38
CA SER A 196 -10.34 -2.39 6.01
C SER A 196 -8.89 -2.63 6.44
N VAL A 197 -8.60 -3.77 7.06
CA VAL A 197 -7.21 -4.15 7.39
C VAL A 197 -6.37 -4.31 6.11
N PHE A 198 -6.92 -4.96 5.08
CA PHE A 198 -6.22 -5.12 3.80
C PHE A 198 -6.00 -3.81 3.05
N CYS A 199 -6.84 -2.79 3.21
CA CYS A 199 -6.61 -1.46 2.63
C CYS A 199 -5.32 -0.84 3.16
N ILE A 200 -5.05 -0.96 4.47
CA ILE A 200 -3.81 -0.45 5.09
C ILE A 200 -2.58 -1.21 4.54
N LEU A 201 -2.66 -2.55 4.47
CA LEU A 201 -1.58 -3.36 3.90
C LEU A 201 -1.34 -3.04 2.42
N SER A 202 -2.42 -2.89 1.66
CA SER A 202 -2.37 -2.59 0.23
C SER A 202 -1.75 -1.22 -0.03
N TRP A 203 -2.13 -0.22 0.76
CA TRP A 203 -1.50 1.09 0.75
C TRP A 203 0.00 0.99 1.02
N ARG A 204 0.44 0.24 2.04
CA ARG A 204 1.86 0.11 2.38
C ARG A 204 2.68 -0.48 1.22
N ILE A 205 2.19 -1.55 0.61
CA ILE A 205 2.85 -2.19 -0.55
C ILE A 205 2.87 -1.24 -1.76
N PHE A 206 1.75 -0.56 -2.01
CA PHE A 206 1.64 0.42 -3.09
C PHE A 206 2.64 1.56 -2.89
N TRP A 207 2.72 2.10 -1.67
CA TRP A 207 3.64 3.15 -1.28
C TRP A 207 5.10 2.73 -1.46
N LEU A 208 5.50 1.53 -1.01
CA LEU A 208 6.84 0.98 -1.25
C LEU A 208 7.16 0.88 -2.75
N THR A 209 6.19 0.41 -3.55
CA THR A 209 6.32 0.31 -5.01
C THR A 209 6.51 1.70 -5.64
N MET A 210 5.84 2.72 -5.11
CA MET A 210 5.90 4.09 -5.61
C MET A 210 7.16 4.84 -5.20
N LEU A 211 7.67 4.62 -3.98
CA LEU A 211 8.94 5.22 -3.53
C LEU A 211 10.10 4.87 -4.46
N ASN A 212 10.14 3.61 -4.90
CA ASN A 212 11.13 3.13 -5.87
C ASN A 212 11.13 3.93 -7.19
N ARG A 213 10.03 4.64 -7.51
CA ARG A 213 9.83 5.36 -8.77
C ARG A 213 9.92 6.87 -8.61
N CYS A 214 9.49 7.40 -7.47
CA CYS A 214 9.26 8.83 -7.29
C CYS A 214 10.20 9.52 -6.30
N ALA A 215 10.89 8.76 -5.44
CA ALA A 215 11.67 9.34 -4.33
C ALA A 215 13.06 8.71 -4.20
N ALA A 216 13.77 8.54 -5.33
CA ALA A 216 15.03 7.78 -5.38
C ALA A 216 16.07 8.26 -4.37
N HIS A 217 16.15 9.56 -4.09
CA HIS A 217 17.17 10.17 -3.21
C HIS A 217 16.76 10.27 -1.73
N ALA A 218 15.57 9.81 -1.35
CA ALA A 218 15.17 9.82 0.04
C ALA A 218 16.02 8.82 0.88
N PRO A 219 16.13 9.02 2.21
CA PRO A 219 16.81 8.06 3.08
C PRO A 219 16.16 6.67 3.03
N ALA A 220 16.96 5.61 3.12
CA ALA A 220 16.45 4.23 3.13
C ALA A 220 15.49 3.99 4.31
N GLN A 221 15.78 4.63 5.45
CA GLN A 221 15.02 4.59 6.70
C GLN A 221 13.59 5.11 6.57
N LEU A 222 13.27 5.80 5.47
CA LEU A 222 11.89 6.13 5.14
C LEU A 222 11.06 4.85 4.98
N ALA A 223 11.59 3.85 4.27
CA ALA A 223 10.87 2.66 3.84
C ALA A 223 11.25 1.38 4.58
N VAL A 224 12.54 1.21 4.89
CA VAL A 224 13.11 0.00 5.49
C VAL A 224 13.92 0.36 6.73
N THR A 225 13.82 -0.44 7.77
CA THR A 225 14.58 -0.29 9.01
C THR A 225 16.07 -0.53 8.78
N GLN A 226 16.90 -0.10 9.72
CA GLN A 226 18.34 -0.31 9.64
C GLN A 226 18.69 -1.81 9.59
N ARG A 227 18.02 -2.64 10.39
CA ARG A 227 18.17 -4.11 10.34
C ARG A 227 17.77 -4.69 9.00
N GLU A 228 16.65 -4.25 8.43
CA GLU A 228 16.21 -4.71 7.10
C GLU A 228 17.26 -4.37 6.02
N VAL A 229 17.87 -3.18 6.07
CA VAL A 229 18.98 -2.81 5.17
C VAL A 229 20.17 -3.76 5.33
N GLU A 230 20.60 -4.02 6.56
CA GLU A 230 21.73 -4.93 6.84
C GLU A 230 21.47 -6.36 6.34
N LEU A 231 20.25 -6.87 6.55
CA LEU A 231 19.85 -8.18 6.07
C LEU A 231 19.82 -8.25 4.54
N LEU A 232 19.25 -7.23 3.90
CA LEU A 232 19.23 -7.12 2.44
C LEU A 232 20.66 -7.11 1.87
N ASP A 233 21.57 -6.35 2.48
CA ASP A 233 22.97 -6.27 2.05
C ASP A 233 23.73 -7.60 2.21
N ARG A 234 23.37 -8.41 3.21
CA ARG A 234 23.97 -9.75 3.42
C ARG A 234 23.42 -10.80 2.46
N VAL A 235 22.12 -10.78 2.19
CA VAL A 235 21.45 -11.82 1.40
C VAL A 235 21.54 -11.54 -0.10
N VAL A 236 21.51 -10.27 -0.51
CA VAL A 236 21.52 -9.88 -1.91
C VAL A 236 22.78 -9.08 -2.22
N LYS A 237 23.67 -9.69 -2.99
CA LYS A 237 24.91 -9.07 -3.45
C LYS A 237 24.63 -7.90 -4.39
N ASP A 238 25.41 -6.84 -4.26
CA ASP A 238 25.34 -5.72 -5.18
C ASP A 238 25.84 -6.08 -6.57
N THR A 239 25.09 -5.68 -7.59
CA THR A 239 25.62 -5.56 -8.95
C THR A 239 26.29 -4.19 -9.10
N PRO A 240 27.20 -4.02 -10.07
CA PRO A 240 27.88 -2.72 -10.29
C PRO A 240 26.91 -1.55 -10.45
N ARG A 241 25.76 -1.77 -11.11
CA ARG A 241 24.70 -0.76 -11.26
C ARG A 241 24.01 -0.42 -9.93
N MET A 242 23.74 -1.41 -9.09
CA MET A 242 23.09 -1.20 -7.79
C MET A 242 24.01 -0.53 -6.78
N ALA A 243 25.32 -0.78 -6.86
CA ALA A 243 26.30 -0.11 -6.02
C ALA A 243 26.32 1.41 -6.21
N GLN A 244 25.92 1.89 -7.40
CA GLN A 244 25.80 3.31 -7.73
C GLN A 244 24.40 3.89 -7.45
N ALA A 245 23.42 3.03 -7.13
CA ALA A 245 22.06 3.48 -6.85
C ALA A 245 21.99 4.17 -5.48
N PRO A 246 21.13 5.21 -5.32
CA PRO A 246 20.85 5.79 -4.02
C PRO A 246 20.40 4.75 -2.99
N PRO A 247 20.64 4.96 -1.68
CA PRO A 247 20.41 3.96 -0.65
C PRO A 247 19.01 3.35 -0.64
N LEU A 248 17.96 4.19 -0.73
CA LEU A 248 16.58 3.71 -0.76
C LEU A 248 16.29 2.86 -1.99
N LEU A 249 16.71 3.32 -3.18
CA LEU A 249 16.53 2.59 -4.43
C LEU A 249 17.25 1.24 -4.38
N ARG A 250 18.49 1.21 -3.89
CA ARG A 250 19.27 -0.01 -3.72
C ARG A 250 18.54 -1.01 -2.82
N SER A 251 18.06 -0.58 -1.65
CA SER A 251 17.32 -1.46 -0.73
C SER A 251 16.01 -1.97 -1.34
N LEU A 252 15.24 -1.13 -2.03
CA LEU A 252 13.98 -1.55 -2.66
C LEU A 252 14.19 -2.48 -3.86
N ILE A 253 15.29 -2.32 -4.62
CA ILE A 253 15.65 -3.28 -5.67
C ILE A 253 16.06 -4.62 -5.03
N LYS A 254 16.91 -4.63 -4.01
CA LYS A 254 17.30 -5.87 -3.30
C LYS A 254 16.08 -6.60 -2.73
N LEU A 255 15.16 -5.84 -2.13
CA LEU A 255 13.88 -6.35 -1.66
C LEU A 255 13.11 -7.01 -2.81
N ALA A 256 12.98 -6.34 -3.95
CA ALA A 256 12.30 -6.91 -5.10
C ALA A 256 13.02 -8.16 -5.65
N GLN A 257 14.35 -8.23 -5.59
CA GLN A 257 15.12 -9.42 -5.99
C GLN A 257 14.82 -10.62 -5.10
N LEU A 258 14.63 -10.43 -3.79
CA LEU A 258 14.11 -11.50 -2.91
C LEU A 258 12.73 -12.00 -3.35
N GLY A 259 11.94 -11.13 -3.97
CA GLY A 259 10.63 -11.47 -4.56
C GLY A 259 10.68 -12.04 -5.97
N GLY A 260 11.87 -12.25 -6.54
CA GLY A 260 12.09 -12.81 -7.88
C GLY A 260 12.31 -11.80 -9.01
N TYR A 261 12.54 -10.52 -8.69
CA TYR A 261 12.98 -9.55 -9.69
C TYR A 261 14.41 -9.83 -10.15
N LEU A 262 14.69 -9.82 -11.46
CA LEU A 262 16.01 -10.17 -11.98
C LEU A 262 16.99 -9.00 -12.01
N ALA A 263 16.50 -7.76 -12.03
CA ALA A 263 17.30 -6.54 -12.08
C ALA A 263 18.28 -6.47 -13.28
N ARG A 264 17.83 -6.89 -14.47
CA ARG A 264 18.61 -6.79 -15.70
C ARG A 264 18.68 -5.34 -16.20
N ALA A 265 19.63 -5.05 -17.09
CA ALA A 265 19.89 -3.69 -17.58
C ALA A 265 18.63 -2.98 -18.12
N SER A 266 17.80 -3.70 -18.88
CA SER A 266 16.59 -3.17 -19.52
C SER A 266 15.29 -3.51 -18.80
N ASP A 267 15.36 -4.11 -17.59
CA ASP A 267 14.14 -4.40 -16.84
C ASP A 267 13.48 -3.10 -16.37
N PRO A 268 12.14 -2.98 -16.48
CA PRO A 268 11.41 -1.84 -15.93
C PRO A 268 11.49 -1.85 -14.40
N PRO A 269 11.25 -0.71 -13.73
CA PRO A 269 11.24 -0.65 -12.27
C PRO A 269 10.36 -1.74 -11.65
N PRO A 270 10.77 -2.34 -10.50
CA PRO A 270 10.02 -3.35 -9.79
C PRO A 270 8.51 -3.10 -9.72
N GLY A 271 7.75 -4.15 -10.03
CA GLY A 271 6.30 -4.19 -9.88
C GLY A 271 5.88 -4.52 -8.45
N ASN A 272 4.61 -4.25 -8.13
CA ASN A 272 4.03 -4.55 -6.82
C ASN A 272 4.19 -6.04 -6.41
N THR A 273 4.05 -6.98 -7.36
CA THR A 273 4.15 -8.42 -7.08
C THR A 273 5.48 -8.84 -6.47
N VAL A 274 6.59 -8.35 -7.04
CA VAL A 274 7.93 -8.69 -6.54
C VAL A 274 8.23 -7.96 -5.24
N VAL A 275 7.66 -6.76 -5.04
CA VAL A 275 7.80 -6.01 -3.78
C VAL A 275 7.14 -6.76 -2.61
N TRP A 276 5.88 -7.19 -2.72
CA TRP A 276 5.22 -7.87 -1.59
C TRP A 276 5.79 -9.28 -1.33
N ARG A 277 6.21 -10.00 -2.39
CA ARG A 277 6.92 -11.29 -2.22
C ARG A 277 8.26 -11.08 -1.52
N GLY A 278 8.97 -10.03 -1.90
CA GLY A 278 10.21 -9.60 -1.29
C GLY A 278 10.04 -9.30 0.20
N MET A 279 9.04 -8.51 0.57
CA MET A 279 8.76 -8.18 1.98
C MET A 279 8.49 -9.44 2.80
N ARG A 280 7.64 -10.34 2.29
CA ARG A 280 7.38 -11.61 2.98
C ARG A 280 8.66 -12.43 3.18
N ARG A 281 9.49 -12.54 2.14
CA ARG A 281 10.76 -13.29 2.22
C ARG A 281 11.74 -12.63 3.19
N LEU A 282 11.81 -11.30 3.21
CA LEU A 282 12.66 -10.55 4.14
C LEU A 282 12.23 -10.76 5.60
N ILE A 283 10.93 -10.78 5.87
CA ILE A 283 10.39 -11.04 7.22
C ILE A 283 10.77 -12.45 7.69
N ASP A 284 10.65 -13.47 6.83
CA ASP A 284 11.08 -14.84 7.17
C ASP A 284 12.59 -14.91 7.49
N ILE A 285 13.42 -14.19 6.72
CA ILE A 285 14.87 -14.10 6.94
C ILE A 285 15.19 -13.39 8.25
N GLN A 286 14.51 -12.27 8.52
CA GLN A 286 14.69 -11.51 9.76
C GLN A 286 14.34 -12.36 10.98
N LEU A 287 13.23 -13.11 10.95
CA LEU A 287 12.86 -14.02 12.02
C LEU A 287 13.96 -15.06 12.28
N GLY A 288 14.48 -15.70 11.23
CA GLY A 288 15.58 -16.66 11.37
C GLY A 288 16.86 -16.04 11.91
N TYR A 289 17.17 -14.79 11.50
CA TYR A 289 18.32 -14.05 12.01
C TYR A 289 18.20 -13.69 13.49
N GLU A 290 17.01 -13.30 13.93
CA GLU A 290 16.72 -12.99 15.34
C GLU A 290 16.87 -14.23 16.22
N LEU A 291 16.27 -15.37 15.83
CA LEU A 291 16.42 -16.64 16.55
C LEU A 291 17.88 -17.07 16.68
N ALA A 292 18.65 -16.98 15.60
CA ALA A 292 20.07 -17.36 15.63
C ALA A 292 20.92 -16.45 16.53
N ARG A 293 20.53 -15.19 16.72
CA ARG A 293 21.21 -14.26 17.63
C ARG A 293 20.87 -14.54 19.09
N ASP A 294 19.62 -14.87 19.38
CA ASP A 294 19.17 -15.16 20.75
C ASP A 294 19.77 -16.47 21.28
N ASP A 295 20.09 -17.43 20.40
CA ASP A 295 20.78 -18.68 20.75
C ASP A 295 22.31 -18.52 20.95
N CYS A 296 22.90 -17.37 20.62
CA CYS A 296 24.34 -17.09 20.76
C CYS A 296 24.66 -16.20 22.00
N GLY A 297 23.73 -16.08 22.95
CA GLY A 297 23.84 -15.28 24.17
C GLY A 297 24.05 -16.10 25.43
#